data_AF-A0A957V7Z5-F1
#
_entry.id   AF-A0A957V7Z5-F1
#
_cell.length_a   1.000
_cell.length_b   1.000
_cell.length_c   1.000
_cell.angle_alpha   90.00
_cell.angle_beta   90.00
_cell.angle_gamma   90.00
#
_symmetry.space_group_name_H-M   'P 1'
#
loop_
_entity.id
_entity.type
_entity.pdbx_description
1 polymer ?
#
loop_
_entity_poly.entity_id
_entity_poly.type
_entity_poly.pdbx_seq_one_letter_code
_entity_poly.pdbx_strand_id
1 'polypeptide(L)'
;ADAVPGLDSSVFVQLLDAAGTNVAQWDGSPYDAVSKLPASNWPAGWRGEHAVALPVPAEVPAGDYRVIAGMYDWQTGARLPVDDGDSVEIGRVEIGD
;
A
#
# COMPACT_ATOMS: atom_id res chain seq x y z
N ALA A 1 4.19 -0.28 16.37
CA ALA A 1 4.95 -1.52 16.58
C ALA A 1 6.15 -1.20 17.44
N ASP A 2 6.41 -2.01 18.47
CA ASP A 2 7.41 -1.71 19.50
C ASP A 2 8.79 -2.35 19.22
N ALA A 3 8.99 -2.90 18.02
CA ALA A 3 10.23 -3.53 17.57
C ALA A 3 10.67 -2.97 16.20
N VAL A 4 11.98 -3.01 15.94
CA VAL A 4 12.54 -2.72 14.61
C VAL A 4 12.07 -3.82 13.64
N PRO A 5 11.58 -3.48 12.44
CA PRO A 5 11.21 -4.48 11.45
C PRO A 5 12.41 -5.38 11.11
N GLY A 6 12.26 -6.69 11.26
CA GLY A 6 13.32 -7.66 10.90
C GLY A 6 13.40 -7.98 9.42
N LEU A 7 12.53 -7.37 8.60
CA LEU A 7 12.31 -7.68 7.21
C LEU A 7 12.29 -6.40 6.39
N ASP A 8 13.03 -6.39 5.29
CA ASP A 8 12.83 -5.40 4.25
C ASP A 8 11.48 -5.65 3.58
N SER A 9 10.60 -4.68 3.64
CA SER A 9 9.24 -4.80 3.11
C SER A 9 9.00 -3.72 2.06
N SER A 10 8.20 -4.04 1.06
CA SER A 10 7.65 -3.09 0.11
C SER A 10 6.19 -2.80 0.45
N VAL A 11 5.69 -1.65 0.00
CA VAL A 11 4.31 -1.21 0.16
C VAL A 11 3.59 -1.38 -1.16
N PHE A 12 2.32 -1.78 -1.10
CA PHE A 12 1.41 -1.70 -2.23
C PHE A 12 0.22 -0.80 -1.90
N VAL A 13 -0.33 -0.15 -2.93
CA VAL A 13 -1.62 0.53 -2.90
C VAL A 13 -2.41 0.05 -4.11
N GLN A 14 -3.63 -0.45 -3.90
CA GLN A 14 -4.49 -0.99 -4.94
C GLN A 14 -5.82 -0.26 -4.98
N LEU A 15 -6.30 0.01 -6.20
CA LEU A 15 -7.66 0.43 -6.49
C LEU A 15 -8.46 -0.81 -6.90
N LEU A 16 -9.51 -1.12 -6.16
CA LEU A 16 -10.35 -2.29 -6.37
C LEU A 16 -11.74 -1.90 -6.83
N ASP A 17 -12.26 -2.61 -7.83
CA ASP A 17 -13.66 -2.52 -8.24
C ASP A 17 -14.62 -3.20 -7.22
N ALA A 18 -15.91 -3.16 -7.51
CA ALA A 18 -16.95 -3.78 -6.68
C ALA A 18 -16.82 -5.32 -6.57
N ALA A 19 -16.18 -5.98 -7.56
CA ALA A 19 -15.90 -7.41 -7.54
C ALA A 19 -14.59 -7.74 -6.79
N GLY A 20 -13.83 -6.73 -6.37
CA GLY A 20 -12.51 -6.90 -5.75
C GLY A 20 -11.38 -7.07 -6.76
N THR A 21 -11.62 -6.81 -8.04
CA THR A 21 -10.58 -6.82 -9.08
C THR A 21 -9.68 -5.60 -8.91
N ASN A 22 -8.38 -5.83 -8.93
CA ASN A 22 -7.38 -4.76 -8.98
C ASN A 22 -7.39 -4.10 -10.37
N VAL A 23 -7.79 -2.83 -10.42
CA VAL A 23 -7.87 -2.03 -11.67
C VAL A 23 -6.73 -1.02 -11.82
N ALA A 24 -6.05 -0.68 -10.72
CA ALA A 24 -4.86 0.16 -10.71
C ALA A 24 -4.03 -0.14 -9.46
N GLN A 25 -2.70 -0.12 -9.59
CA GLN A 25 -1.80 -0.43 -8.49
C GLN A 25 -0.55 0.45 -8.51
N TRP A 26 -0.02 0.71 -7.32
CA TRP A 26 1.32 1.19 -7.10
C TRP A 26 2.06 0.25 -6.15
N ASP A 27 3.34 -0.04 -6.45
CA ASP A 27 4.24 -0.77 -5.57
C ASP A 27 5.57 -0.04 -5.46
N GLY A 28 6.19 -0.16 -4.29
CA GLY A 28 7.55 0.33 -4.10
C GLY A 28 8.05 0.13 -2.70
N SER A 29 9.36 0.35 -2.53
CA SER A 29 9.94 0.48 -1.21
C SER A 29 9.22 1.59 -0.44
N PRO A 30 9.03 1.45 0.88
CA PRO A 30 8.49 2.53 1.67
C PRO A 30 9.46 3.70 1.62
N TYR A 31 8.98 4.85 1.16
CA TYR A 31 9.71 6.11 1.21
C TYR A 31 9.06 6.99 2.27
N ASP A 32 9.86 7.44 3.23
CA ASP A 32 9.46 8.55 4.07
C ASP A 32 10.11 9.84 3.54
N ALA A 33 9.47 11.00 3.74
CA ALA A 33 9.94 12.28 3.22
C ALA A 33 11.34 12.71 3.74
N VAL A 34 11.86 12.05 4.78
CA VAL A 34 13.09 12.32 5.51
C VAL A 34 14.17 11.26 5.26
N SER A 35 13.81 10.03 4.86
CA SER A 35 14.75 8.92 4.68
C SER A 35 14.33 7.90 3.61
N LYS A 36 15.29 7.51 2.77
CA LYS A 36 15.21 6.33 1.89
C LYS A 36 15.71 5.07 2.61
N LEU A 37 15.63 5.04 3.93
CA LEU A 37 16.15 3.92 4.70
C LEU A 37 15.25 2.70 4.44
N PRO A 38 15.83 1.51 4.17
CA PRO A 38 15.07 0.27 4.15
C PRO A 38 14.25 0.14 5.44
N ALA A 39 13.08 -0.50 5.37
CA ALA A 39 12.19 -0.64 6.52
C ALA A 39 12.90 -1.25 7.75
N SER A 40 13.92 -2.08 7.54
CA SER A 40 14.78 -2.66 8.58
C SER A 40 15.54 -1.64 9.43
N ASN A 41 15.66 -0.40 8.96
CA ASN A 41 16.43 0.66 9.61
C ASN A 41 15.53 1.68 10.32
N TRP A 42 14.21 1.46 10.34
CA TRP A 42 13.28 2.34 11.05
C TRP A 42 13.44 2.19 12.57
N PRO A 43 13.49 3.30 13.33
CA PRO A 43 13.47 3.23 14.78
C PRO A 43 12.21 2.52 15.28
N ALA A 44 12.32 1.79 16.39
CA ALA A 44 11.16 1.22 17.06
C ALA A 44 10.13 2.33 17.39
N GLY A 45 8.86 2.08 17.10
CA GLY A 45 7.77 3.03 17.31
C GLY A 45 7.70 4.20 16.32
N TRP A 46 8.57 4.24 15.31
CA TRP A 46 8.55 5.28 14.28
C TRP A 46 7.22 5.30 13.51
N ARG A 47 6.76 6.52 13.21
CA ARG A 47 5.58 6.81 12.38
C ARG A 47 5.99 7.86 11.37
N GLY A 48 5.71 7.62 10.10
CA GLY A 48 5.91 8.62 9.05
C GLY A 48 4.85 8.50 7.98
N GLU A 49 4.86 9.50 7.10
CA GLU A 49 3.93 9.63 6.00
C GLU A 49 4.60 9.19 4.70
N HIS A 50 3.87 8.42 3.89
CA HIS A 50 4.30 7.98 2.57
C HIS A 50 3.28 8.46 1.54
N ALA A 51 3.62 9.50 0.78
CA ALA A 51 2.79 9.99 -0.29
C ALA A 51 2.98 9.13 -1.55
N VAL A 52 1.89 8.54 -2.04
CA VAL A 52 1.87 7.68 -3.22
C VAL A 52 0.97 8.31 -4.28
N ALA A 53 1.45 8.35 -5.52
CA ALA A 53 0.63 8.69 -6.68
C ALA A 53 0.18 7.38 -7.36
N LEU A 54 -1.13 7.16 -7.40
CA LEU A 54 -1.74 5.99 -8.03
C LEU A 54 -2.26 6.38 -9.42
N PRO A 55 -1.55 6.04 -10.52
CA PRO A 55 -2.04 6.32 -11.86
C PRO A 55 -3.23 5.42 -12.17
N VAL A 56 -4.38 6.03 -12.44
CA VAL A 56 -5.60 5.31 -12.84
C VAL A 56 -5.74 5.37 -14.36
N PRO A 57 -5.84 4.22 -15.06
CA PRO A 57 -6.06 4.20 -16.51
C PRO A 57 -7.37 4.89 -16.89
N ALA A 58 -7.38 5.57 -18.05
CA ALA A 58 -8.58 6.27 -18.53
C ALA A 58 -9.70 5.32 -18.96
N GLU A 59 -9.37 4.05 -19.17
CA GLU A 59 -10.31 2.98 -19.51
C GLU A 59 -11.05 2.42 -18.29
N VAL A 60 -10.66 2.83 -17.07
CA VAL A 60 -11.39 2.46 -15.84
C VAL A 60 -12.79 3.09 -15.91
N PRO A 61 -13.86 2.28 -15.87
CA PRO A 61 -15.22 2.80 -15.93
C PRO A 61 -15.55 3.76 -14.79
N ALA A 62 -16.56 4.59 -14.98
CA ALA A 62 -17.14 5.35 -13.89
C ALA A 62 -17.76 4.41 -12.84
N GLY A 63 -17.63 4.76 -11.56
CA GLY A 63 -18.18 3.99 -10.45
C GLY A 63 -17.45 4.18 -9.13
N ASP A 64 -17.88 3.41 -8.14
CA ASP A 64 -17.29 3.39 -6.80
C ASP A 64 -16.17 2.35 -6.70
N TYR A 65 -15.03 2.80 -6.18
CA TYR A 65 -13.83 1.99 -5.99
C TYR A 65 -13.34 2.03 -4.55
N ARG A 66 -12.77 0.92 -4.09
CA ARG A 66 -12.08 0.84 -2.80
C ARG A 66 -10.59 1.02 -2.99
N VAL A 67 -9.96 1.77 -2.10
CA VAL A 67 -8.51 1.90 -2.04
C VAL A 67 -8.00 1.09 -0.86
N ILE A 68 -7.13 0.14 -1.11
CA ILE A 68 -6.48 -0.66 -0.07
C ILE A 68 -4.97 -0.46 -0.08
N ALA A 69 -4.34 -0.61 1.08
CA ALA A 69 -2.89 -0.60 1.21
C ALA A 69 -2.41 -1.76 2.08
N GLY A 70 -1.18 -2.20 1.84
CA GLY A 70 -0.55 -3.24 2.65
C GLY A 70 0.95 -3.30 2.38
N MET A 71 1.59 -4.28 3.01
CA MET A 71 3.02 -4.51 2.89
C MET A 71 3.30 -5.95 2.49
N TYR A 72 4.44 -6.19 1.86
CA TYR A 72 4.89 -7.52 1.47
C TYR A 72 6.41 -7.63 1.58
N ASP A 73 6.90 -8.85 1.77
CA ASP A 73 8.32 -9.15 1.67
C ASP A 73 8.80 -8.96 0.22
N TRP A 74 9.74 -8.03 0.00
CA TRP A 74 10.21 -7.73 -1.35
C TRP A 74 10.96 -8.90 -2.00
N GLN A 75 11.53 -9.82 -1.21
CA GLN A 75 12.29 -10.96 -1.73
C GLN A 75 11.37 -12.10 -2.16
N THR A 76 10.32 -12.36 -1.37
CA THR A 76 9.44 -13.52 -1.58
C THR A 76 8.10 -13.17 -2.23
N GLY A 77 7.69 -11.91 -2.18
CA GLY A 77 6.35 -11.47 -2.59
C GLY A 77 5.26 -11.81 -1.58
N ALA A 78 5.60 -12.41 -0.42
CA ALA A 78 4.62 -12.80 0.59
C ALA A 78 4.02 -11.56 1.25
N ARG A 79 2.69 -11.43 1.20
CA ARG A 79 1.99 -10.34 1.87
C ARG A 79 2.06 -10.49 3.38
N LEU A 80 2.25 -9.37 4.07
CA LEU A 80 2.34 -9.32 5.52
C LEU A 80 0.92 -9.23 6.11
N PRO A 81 0.62 -10.00 7.18
CA PRO A 81 -0.69 -9.97 7.79
C PRO A 81 -0.95 -8.64 8.52
N VAL A 82 -2.18 -8.16 8.45
CA VAL A 82 -2.72 -7.03 9.22
C VAL A 82 -4.16 -7.35 9.61
N ASP A 83 -4.46 -7.31 10.91
CA ASP A 83 -5.73 -7.73 11.50
C ASP A 83 -6.19 -9.11 10.95
N ASP A 84 -7.36 -9.18 10.33
CA ASP A 84 -7.94 -10.40 9.75
C ASP A 84 -7.55 -10.64 8.27
N GLY A 85 -6.60 -9.88 7.73
CA GLY A 85 -6.22 -9.93 6.32
C GLY A 85 -4.74 -9.60 6.09
N ASP A 86 -4.44 -9.07 4.91
CA ASP A 86 -3.10 -8.66 4.48
C ASP A 86 -3.04 -7.23 3.91
N SER A 87 -4.15 -6.51 4.06
CA SER A 87 -4.34 -5.14 3.64
C SER A 87 -5.40 -4.45 4.50
N VAL A 88 -5.37 -3.12 4.49
CA VAL A 88 -6.36 -2.25 5.12
C VAL A 88 -7.04 -1.39 4.06
N GLU A 89 -8.35 -1.21 4.17
CA GLU A 89 -9.08 -0.21 3.35
C GLU A 89 -8.73 1.18 3.89
N ILE A 90 -8.13 2.01 3.03
CA ILE A 90 -7.69 3.38 3.39
C ILE A 90 -8.64 4.44 2.84
N GLY A 91 -9.60 4.06 2.00
CA GLY A 91 -10.63 4.98 1.52
C GLY A 91 -11.45 4.42 0.36
N ARG A 92 -12.38 5.26 -0.10
CA ARG A 92 -13.21 5.01 -1.29
C ARG A 92 -13.15 6.22 -2.20
N VAL A 93 -13.19 5.98 -3.50
CA VAL A 93 -13.16 7.01 -4.55
C VAL A 93 -14.26 6.71 -5.55
N GLU A 94 -14.99 7.75 -5.94
CA GLU A 94 -15.89 7.74 -7.09
C GLU A 94 -15.10 8.25 -8.31
N ILE A 95 -15.08 7.46 -9.37
CA ILE A 95 -14.57 7.89 -10.68
C ILE A 95 -15.78 8.27 -11.52
N GLY A 96 -15.79 9.51 -12.03
CA GLY A 96 -16.81 10.02 -12.94
C GLY A 96 -16.22 10.38 -14.31
N ASP A 97 -17.10 10.81 -15.21
CA ASP A 97 -16.75 11.33 -16.54
C ASP A 97 -16.11 12.74 -16.50
#